data_AF-A0AAV7N1I9-F1
#
_entry.id   AF-A0AAV7N1I9-F1
#
_cell.length_a   1.000
_cell.length_b   1.000
_cell.length_c   1.000
_cell.angle_alpha   90.00
_cell.angle_beta   90.00
_cell.angle_gamma   90.00
#
_symmetry.space_group_name_H-M   'P 1'
#
loop_
_entity.id
_entity.type
_entity.pdbx_description
1 polymer ?
#
loop_
_entity_poly.entity_id
_entity_poly.type
_entity_poly.pdbx_seq_one_letter_code
_entity_poly.pdbx_strand_id
1 'polypeptide(L)'
;MAPKKAVNPDCMIKLVRPAKSGSPIGLGKVAMGTVGPWRKETGPAEPTAKQKPSGAIESYFNQKQGRHVRTGDPGSGEGTRVSEAHRMPESESESGINPLLEGSASGKAIPIQEPSDSVSLEAIYQTIMARWEETRTVSHKTQSAYCKLQGAIRRVAKICSEFSERMGELKTRTVTLESESLAHNAVTDQLEIRMSDTQWKLEVFENRLRLNNLRVLGSPEEVEDNDIREFIIKLFKGAFPELLEWNWATEVHHAHRFPFEPRRQGRQESDKLREVLFLEVGGGGFILWLSVYDLASPDRKRSCEGCNIFVRPDFCHVNVEERQHLRQLILPFQLKGVQAYLINPATLKIVVQDWAQFFTSEIKAKEFLDGMGPS
;
A
#
# COMPACT_ATOMS: atom_id res chain seq x y z
N MET A 1 35.17 27.00 -30.78
CA MET A 1 34.89 27.67 -29.49
C MET A 1 33.62 28.48 -29.65
N ALA A 2 32.49 27.98 -29.14
CA ALA A 2 31.22 28.71 -29.17
C ALA A 2 31.16 29.69 -27.97
N PRO A 3 30.65 30.92 -28.15
CA PRO A 3 30.57 31.88 -27.05
C PRO A 3 29.48 31.45 -26.06
N LYS A 4 29.85 31.31 -24.78
CA LYS A 4 28.92 31.19 -23.66
C LYS A 4 28.08 32.46 -23.60
N LYS A 5 26.82 32.41 -24.03
CA LYS A 5 25.85 33.48 -23.74
C LYS A 5 25.61 33.47 -22.23
N ALA A 6 26.15 34.46 -21.53
CA ALA A 6 25.81 34.72 -20.13
C ALA A 6 24.32 35.06 -20.06
N VAL A 7 23.56 34.25 -19.31
CA VAL A 7 22.15 34.55 -18.99
C VAL A 7 22.17 35.74 -18.04
N ASN A 8 21.49 36.83 -18.42
CA ASN A 8 21.42 38.04 -17.62
C ASN A 8 20.56 37.80 -16.36
N PRO A 9 21.12 37.86 -15.13
CA PRO A 9 20.39 37.60 -13.89
C PRO A 9 19.28 38.64 -13.61
N ASP A 10 19.33 39.82 -14.23
CA ASP A 10 18.32 40.88 -14.03
C ASP A 10 16.92 40.54 -14.58
N CYS A 11 16.80 39.55 -15.48
CA CYS A 11 15.50 39.16 -16.03
C CYS A 11 14.65 38.33 -15.05
N MET A 12 15.26 37.60 -14.11
CA MET A 12 14.52 36.76 -13.15
C MET A 12 13.93 37.57 -11.98
N ILE A 13 14.60 38.65 -11.58
CA ILE A 13 14.21 39.45 -10.40
C ILE A 13 13.01 40.38 -10.68
N LYS A 14 12.75 40.73 -11.95
CA LYS A 14 11.65 41.64 -12.32
C LYS A 14 10.25 41.05 -12.19
N LEU A 15 10.11 39.72 -12.09
CA LEU A 15 8.81 39.05 -12.04
C LEU A 15 8.11 39.08 -10.66
N VAL A 16 8.80 39.51 -9.59
CA VAL A 16 8.29 39.37 -8.21
C VAL A 16 8.33 40.66 -7.40
N ARG A 17 8.68 41.82 -8.00
CA ARG A 17 8.56 43.09 -7.25
C ARG A 17 7.08 43.45 -7.07
N PRO A 18 6.56 43.58 -5.84
CA PRO A 18 5.26 44.21 -5.64
C PRO A 18 5.32 45.63 -6.18
N ALA A 19 4.29 46.06 -6.92
CA ALA A 19 4.19 47.41 -7.41
C ALA A 19 4.30 48.39 -6.22
N LYS A 20 5.22 49.36 -6.31
CA LYS A 20 5.34 50.44 -5.33
C LYS A 20 3.98 51.17 -5.29
N SER A 21 3.19 50.94 -4.26
CA SER A 21 1.94 51.67 -4.01
C SER A 21 2.28 53.09 -3.60
N GLY A 22 2.39 53.97 -4.59
CA GLY A 22 2.55 55.41 -4.41
C GLY A 22 1.25 56.15 -4.69
N SER A 23 0.76 56.81 -3.65
CA SER A 23 -0.14 57.98 -3.63
C SER A 23 -1.65 57.76 -3.38
N PRO A 24 -2.25 58.62 -2.54
CA PRO A 24 -3.58 58.44 -1.97
C PRO A 24 -4.65 58.97 -2.93
N ILE A 25 -5.64 58.14 -3.24
CA ILE A 25 -6.85 58.58 -3.96
C ILE A 25 -7.91 58.92 -2.92
N GLY A 26 -8.49 60.11 -3.07
CA GLY A 26 -9.31 60.81 -2.10
C GLY A 26 -10.56 60.08 -1.62
N LEU A 27 -10.94 60.46 -0.40
CA LEU A 27 -12.19 60.11 0.26
C LEU A 27 -13.40 60.58 -0.57
N GLY A 28 -13.97 59.68 -1.35
CA GLY A 28 -15.34 59.76 -1.83
C GLY A 28 -16.29 59.14 -0.80
N LYS A 29 -17.11 59.97 -0.15
CA LYS A 29 -18.25 59.54 0.67
C LYS A 29 -19.21 58.71 -0.19
N VAL A 30 -19.49 57.47 0.20
CA VAL A 30 -20.66 56.71 -0.27
C VAL A 30 -21.30 56.00 0.93
N ALA A 31 -22.63 56.00 0.90
CA ALA A 31 -23.57 55.85 1.99
C ALA A 31 -23.53 54.52 2.74
N MET A 32 -23.87 54.60 4.03
CA MET A 32 -24.23 53.47 4.88
C MET A 32 -25.49 52.78 4.34
N GLY A 33 -25.33 51.54 3.89
CA GLY A 33 -26.41 50.59 3.64
C GLY A 33 -26.61 49.70 4.86
N THR A 34 -27.83 49.71 5.39
CA THR A 34 -28.33 49.00 6.56
C THR A 34 -28.19 47.47 6.47
N VAL A 35 -27.66 46.86 7.53
CA VAL A 35 -27.63 45.41 7.75
C VAL A 35 -28.98 44.95 8.28
N GLY A 36 -29.68 44.12 7.51
CA GLY A 36 -30.90 43.40 7.94
C GLY A 36 -30.56 42.04 8.59
N PRO A 37 -31.44 41.49 9.44
CA PRO A 37 -31.08 40.48 10.43
C PRO A 37 -31.08 39.04 9.90
N TRP A 38 -30.23 38.24 10.55
CA TRP A 38 -30.08 36.79 10.40
C TRP A 38 -31.38 36.04 10.71
N ARG A 39 -31.91 35.32 9.71
CA ARG A 39 -33.00 34.35 9.91
C ARG A 39 -32.40 33.00 10.29
N LYS A 40 -32.74 32.51 11.49
CA LYS A 40 -32.55 31.11 11.91
C LYS A 40 -33.63 30.26 11.26
N GLU A 41 -33.24 29.22 10.53
CA GLU A 41 -34.14 28.11 10.22
C GLU A 41 -33.50 26.79 10.62
N THR A 42 -34.33 26.01 11.30
CA THR A 42 -34.13 24.73 11.94
C THR A 42 -34.56 23.60 11.01
N GLY A 43 -33.85 22.48 11.03
CA GLY A 43 -34.47 21.14 10.84
C GLY A 43 -33.91 20.29 9.68
N PRO A 44 -33.96 18.95 9.81
CA PRO A 44 -33.02 18.03 9.14
C PRO A 44 -33.61 17.35 7.90
N ALA A 45 -32.75 16.95 6.97
CA ALA A 45 -33.09 16.03 5.87
C ALA A 45 -31.96 15.00 5.63
N GLU A 46 -32.40 13.79 5.32
CA GLU A 46 -31.67 12.51 5.21
C GLU A 46 -30.51 12.49 4.18
N PRO A 47 -29.55 11.55 4.31
CA PRO A 47 -28.45 11.42 3.38
C PRO A 47 -28.80 10.50 2.20
N THR A 48 -28.87 11.07 1.00
CA THR A 48 -28.70 10.32 -0.24
C THR A 48 -27.59 10.95 -1.07
N ALA A 49 -26.50 10.21 -1.26
CA ALA A 49 -25.76 10.08 -2.53
C ALA A 49 -24.40 9.44 -2.28
N LYS A 50 -24.16 8.32 -2.98
CA LYS A 50 -22.85 7.69 -3.15
C LYS A 50 -21.92 8.68 -3.89
N GLN A 51 -21.03 9.35 -3.16
CA GLN A 51 -19.86 9.98 -3.75
C GLN A 51 -18.86 8.89 -4.12
N LYS A 52 -18.60 8.72 -5.42
CA LYS A 52 -17.43 7.97 -5.90
C LYS A 52 -16.16 8.66 -5.36
N PRO A 53 -15.18 7.93 -4.81
CA PRO A 53 -13.91 8.52 -4.45
C PRO A 53 -13.22 9.07 -5.72
N SER A 54 -12.73 10.30 -5.59
CA SER A 54 -11.91 11.02 -6.56
C SER A 54 -10.72 10.15 -7.02
N GLY A 55 -10.48 10.09 -8.34
CA GLY A 55 -9.37 9.34 -8.97
C GLY A 55 -7.96 9.75 -8.54
N ALA A 56 -7.82 10.76 -7.66
CA ALA A 56 -6.55 11.10 -7.02
C ALA A 56 -6.06 10.02 -6.03
N ILE A 57 -6.96 9.23 -5.44
CA ILE A 57 -6.60 8.16 -4.49
C ILE A 57 -6.00 6.95 -5.23
N GLU A 58 -6.52 6.60 -6.41
CA GLU A 58 -6.00 5.50 -7.25
C GLU A 58 -4.59 5.77 -7.78
N SER A 59 -4.26 7.02 -8.15
CA SER A 59 -2.90 7.34 -8.61
C SER A 59 -1.87 7.26 -7.49
N TYR A 60 -2.25 7.61 -6.26
CA TYR A 60 -1.38 7.51 -5.09
C TYR A 60 -1.14 6.04 -4.70
N PHE A 61 -2.19 5.21 -4.81
CA PHE A 61 -2.12 3.76 -4.58
C PHE A 61 -1.18 3.05 -5.57
N ASN A 62 -1.28 3.36 -6.87
CA ASN A 62 -0.43 2.73 -7.90
C ASN A 62 1.03 3.19 -7.85
N GLN A 63 1.34 4.37 -7.28
CA GLN A 63 2.70 4.90 -7.20
C GLN A 63 3.52 4.30 -6.04
N LYS A 64 2.89 3.90 -4.93
CA LYS A 64 3.60 3.26 -3.78
C LYS A 64 3.68 1.73 -3.86
N GLN A 65 2.91 1.07 -4.74
CA GLN A 65 2.98 -0.39 -4.92
C GLN A 65 4.17 -0.90 -5.78
N GLY A 66 5.17 -0.06 -6.04
CA GLY A 66 6.48 -0.50 -6.55
C GLY A 66 7.32 -1.32 -5.55
N ARG A 67 6.69 -2.14 -4.70
CA ARG A 67 7.37 -3.06 -3.78
C ARG A 67 7.27 -4.48 -4.31
N HIS A 68 8.44 -4.99 -4.69
CA HIS A 68 8.82 -6.40 -4.79
C HIS A 68 7.75 -7.38 -4.31
N VAL A 69 7.09 -8.03 -5.26
CA VAL A 69 6.70 -9.42 -5.10
C VAL A 69 7.98 -10.17 -4.76
N ARG A 70 8.15 -10.54 -3.49
CA ARG A 70 9.14 -11.55 -3.10
C ARG A 70 8.73 -12.83 -3.83
N THR A 71 9.41 -13.13 -4.92
CA THR A 71 9.52 -14.49 -5.45
C THR A 71 10.26 -15.31 -4.39
N GLY A 72 9.49 -15.90 -3.47
CA GLY A 72 9.98 -16.98 -2.63
C GLY A 72 10.10 -18.23 -3.49
N ASP A 73 11.31 -18.76 -3.56
CA ASP A 73 11.63 -20.08 -4.13
C ASP A 73 10.70 -21.16 -3.57
N PRO A 74 10.10 -22.02 -4.41
CA PRO A 74 9.46 -23.25 -3.97
C PRO A 74 10.50 -24.38 -3.95
N GLY A 75 10.96 -24.73 -2.75
CA GLY A 75 11.70 -25.97 -2.52
C GLY A 75 10.78 -27.18 -2.61
N SER A 76 10.97 -27.96 -3.68
CA SER A 76 10.72 -29.41 -3.82
C SER A 76 9.39 -29.98 -3.32
N GLY A 77 8.52 -30.31 -4.28
CA GLY A 77 7.45 -31.26 -4.12
C GLY A 77 6.80 -31.51 -5.47
N GLU A 78 7.27 -32.53 -6.19
CA GLU A 78 6.65 -33.01 -7.43
C GLU A 78 5.15 -33.24 -7.19
N GLY A 79 4.34 -32.52 -7.95
CA GLY A 79 2.89 -32.58 -7.90
C GLY A 79 2.33 -32.23 -9.27
N THR A 80 2.31 -33.22 -10.14
CA THR A 80 1.68 -33.21 -11.46
C THR A 80 0.29 -32.59 -11.41
N ARG A 81 0.11 -31.44 -12.07
CA ARG A 81 -1.19 -30.77 -12.21
C ARG A 81 -1.82 -31.22 -13.53
N VAL A 82 -2.66 -32.25 -13.46
CA VAL A 82 -3.61 -32.58 -14.53
C VAL A 82 -4.85 -31.71 -14.30
N SER A 83 -5.18 -30.91 -15.30
CA SER A 83 -6.43 -30.17 -15.41
C SER A 83 -7.54 -31.18 -15.72
N GLU A 84 -8.42 -31.44 -14.76
CA GLU A 84 -9.59 -32.28 -15.04
C GLU A 84 -10.85 -31.66 -14.42
N ALA A 85 -11.76 -31.27 -15.30
CA ALA A 85 -13.05 -30.71 -14.98
C ALA A 85 -13.91 -31.75 -14.24
N HIS A 86 -14.27 -31.46 -12.99
CA HIS A 86 -15.26 -32.25 -12.25
C HIS A 86 -16.67 -31.92 -12.75
N ARG A 87 -17.07 -32.63 -13.81
CA ARG A 87 -18.46 -32.89 -14.16
C ARG A 87 -18.98 -33.95 -13.19
N MET A 88 -20.00 -33.60 -12.41
CA MET A 88 -20.74 -34.55 -11.57
C MET A 88 -21.28 -35.69 -12.46
N PRO A 89 -21.01 -36.98 -12.15
CA PRO A 89 -21.74 -38.05 -12.79
C PRO A 89 -23.10 -38.19 -12.10
N GLU A 90 -24.15 -38.12 -12.91
CA GLU A 90 -25.46 -38.65 -12.57
C GLU A 90 -25.29 -40.14 -12.24
N SER A 91 -25.65 -40.52 -11.02
CA SER A 91 -25.68 -41.91 -10.59
C SER A 91 -26.90 -42.59 -11.23
N GLU A 92 -26.74 -43.02 -12.48
CA GLU A 92 -27.59 -44.05 -13.06
C GLU A 92 -27.33 -45.35 -12.29
N SER A 93 -28.39 -45.84 -11.65
CA SER A 93 -28.45 -47.11 -10.96
C SER A 93 -28.41 -48.26 -11.97
N GLU A 94 -27.23 -48.67 -12.41
CA GLU A 94 -27.03 -49.95 -13.08
C GLU A 94 -26.94 -51.06 -12.03
N SER A 95 -28.08 -51.71 -11.79
CA SER A 95 -28.16 -52.99 -11.09
C SER A 95 -27.60 -54.10 -11.99
N GLY A 96 -26.27 -54.26 -11.97
CA GLY A 96 -25.56 -55.28 -12.74
C GLY A 96 -24.48 -55.97 -11.91
N ILE A 97 -24.89 -56.77 -10.91
CA ILE A 97 -23.98 -57.75 -10.29
C ILE A 97 -24.61 -59.13 -10.44
N ASN A 98 -24.15 -59.82 -11.47
CA ASN A 98 -24.30 -61.26 -11.66
C ASN A 98 -23.65 -62.00 -10.48
N PRO A 99 -24.33 -62.95 -9.82
CA PRO A 99 -23.63 -63.95 -9.02
C PRO A 99 -23.01 -64.98 -9.96
N LEU A 100 -21.72 -64.81 -10.24
CA LEU A 100 -20.84 -65.84 -10.78
C LEU A 100 -20.66 -66.93 -9.69
N LEU A 101 -21.61 -67.86 -9.64
CA LEU A 101 -21.44 -69.17 -9.01
C LEU A 101 -21.32 -70.21 -10.13
N GLU A 102 -20.22 -70.13 -10.89
CA GLU A 102 -19.73 -71.25 -11.67
C GLU A 102 -19.11 -72.28 -10.71
N GLY A 103 -19.99 -73.04 -10.06
CA GLY A 103 -19.66 -74.27 -9.35
C GLY A 103 -20.00 -75.46 -10.23
N SER A 104 -19.08 -75.77 -11.14
CA SER A 104 -19.01 -76.94 -12.02
C SER A 104 -19.86 -78.15 -11.58
N ALA A 105 -21.03 -78.34 -12.20
CA ALA A 105 -21.76 -79.59 -12.19
C ALA A 105 -21.06 -80.59 -13.14
N SER A 106 -19.88 -81.08 -12.74
CA SER A 106 -19.30 -82.29 -13.33
C SER A 106 -20.12 -83.48 -12.83
N GLY A 107 -21.22 -83.76 -13.52
CA GLY A 107 -21.95 -85.01 -13.43
C GLY A 107 -21.07 -86.15 -13.94
N LYS A 108 -20.15 -86.63 -13.11
CA LYS A 108 -19.66 -88.00 -13.23
C LYS A 108 -20.82 -88.89 -12.77
N ALA A 109 -21.49 -89.49 -13.75
CA ALA A 109 -22.40 -90.61 -13.52
C ALA A 109 -21.65 -91.66 -12.69
N ILE A 110 -22.05 -91.81 -11.43
CA ILE A 110 -21.59 -92.90 -10.58
C ILE A 110 -22.18 -94.17 -11.20
N PRO A 111 -21.36 -95.17 -11.61
CA PRO A 111 -21.88 -96.44 -12.07
C PRO A 111 -22.69 -97.07 -10.93
N ILE A 112 -23.94 -97.41 -11.20
CA ILE A 112 -24.73 -98.25 -10.30
C ILE A 112 -24.11 -99.65 -10.40
N GLN A 113 -23.09 -99.91 -9.58
CA GLN A 113 -22.71 -101.27 -9.23
C GLN A 113 -23.76 -101.80 -8.26
N GLU A 114 -24.45 -102.87 -8.65
CA GLU A 114 -25.31 -103.62 -7.75
C GLU A 114 -24.47 -104.12 -6.56
N PRO A 115 -24.89 -103.86 -5.31
CA PRO A 115 -24.18 -104.37 -4.15
C PRO A 115 -24.44 -105.87 -4.02
N SER A 116 -23.55 -106.67 -4.58
CA SER A 116 -23.33 -108.04 -4.11
C SER A 116 -22.63 -107.96 -2.76
N ASP A 117 -23.43 -107.88 -1.69
CA ASP A 117 -23.16 -108.34 -0.32
C ASP A 117 -24.17 -107.66 0.62
N SER A 118 -24.74 -108.43 1.55
CA SER A 118 -25.79 -107.98 2.47
C SER A 118 -25.27 -106.90 3.42
N VAL A 119 -25.34 -105.64 2.99
CA VAL A 119 -25.06 -104.49 3.85
C VAL A 119 -26.10 -104.47 4.97
N SER A 120 -25.63 -104.64 6.21
CA SER A 120 -26.47 -104.61 7.40
C SER A 120 -27.25 -103.29 7.50
N LEU A 121 -28.56 -103.37 7.73
CA LEU A 121 -29.46 -102.24 7.96
C LEU A 121 -28.90 -101.27 9.04
N GLU A 122 -28.20 -101.82 10.02
CA GLU A 122 -27.54 -101.07 11.09
C GLU A 122 -26.46 -100.12 10.54
N ALA A 123 -25.66 -100.55 9.57
CA ALA A 123 -24.61 -99.72 8.97
C ALA A 123 -25.21 -98.52 8.20
N ILE A 124 -26.36 -98.71 7.55
CA ILE A 124 -27.10 -97.64 6.87
C ILE A 124 -27.65 -96.65 7.90
N TYR A 125 -28.25 -97.14 9.00
CA TYR A 125 -28.77 -96.28 10.06
C TYR A 125 -27.66 -95.44 10.71
N GLN A 126 -26.52 -96.05 11.06
CA GLN A 126 -25.36 -95.35 11.63
C GLN A 126 -24.81 -94.28 10.66
N THR A 127 -24.77 -94.57 9.36
CA THR A 127 -24.34 -93.60 8.34
C THR A 127 -25.31 -92.42 8.23
N ILE A 128 -26.61 -92.65 8.30
CA ILE A 128 -27.64 -91.60 8.28
C ILE A 128 -27.51 -90.72 9.53
N MET A 129 -27.36 -91.31 10.72
CA MET A 129 -27.22 -90.57 11.97
C MET A 129 -25.94 -89.74 12.01
N ALA A 130 -24.80 -90.31 11.59
CA ALA A 130 -23.53 -89.58 11.49
C ALA A 130 -23.63 -88.39 10.51
N ARG A 131 -24.25 -88.59 9.34
CA ARG A 131 -24.47 -87.51 8.37
C ARG A 131 -25.44 -86.45 8.87
N TRP A 132 -26.44 -86.84 9.65
CA TRP A 132 -27.38 -85.91 10.29
C TRP A 132 -26.68 -85.03 11.34
N GLU A 133 -25.83 -85.63 12.18
CA GLU A 133 -25.01 -84.89 13.14
C GLU A 133 -24.01 -83.97 12.45
N GLU A 134 -23.34 -84.44 11.39
CA GLU A 134 -22.45 -83.60 10.59
C GLU A 134 -23.22 -82.38 10.01
N THR A 135 -24.37 -82.62 9.39
CA THR A 135 -25.23 -81.56 8.84
C THR A 135 -25.66 -80.56 9.92
N ARG A 136 -25.99 -81.06 11.11
CA ARG A 136 -26.33 -80.23 12.28
C ARG A 136 -25.15 -79.38 12.73
N THR A 137 -23.95 -79.95 12.82
CA THR A 137 -22.74 -79.20 13.22
C THR A 137 -22.37 -78.15 12.18
N VAL A 138 -22.48 -78.45 10.89
CA VAL A 138 -22.26 -77.50 9.79
C VAL A 138 -23.30 -76.38 9.86
N SER A 139 -24.58 -76.70 10.04
CA SER A 139 -25.66 -75.72 10.21
C SER A 139 -25.43 -74.79 11.41
N HIS A 140 -25.01 -75.33 12.56
CA HIS A 140 -24.66 -74.49 13.70
C HIS A 140 -23.43 -73.60 13.43
N LYS A 141 -22.41 -74.12 12.74
CA LYS A 141 -21.21 -73.34 12.36
C LYS A 141 -21.56 -72.23 11.38
N THR A 142 -22.38 -72.50 10.35
CA THR A 142 -22.83 -71.50 9.38
C THR A 142 -23.71 -70.44 10.04
N GLN A 143 -24.64 -70.84 10.92
CA GLN A 143 -25.46 -69.91 11.69
C GLN A 143 -24.59 -69.03 12.60
N SER A 144 -23.59 -69.60 13.28
CA SER A 144 -22.65 -68.85 14.11
C SER A 144 -21.83 -67.86 13.29
N ALA A 145 -21.31 -68.28 12.13
CA ALA A 145 -20.58 -67.41 11.20
C ALA A 145 -21.48 -66.28 10.67
N TYR A 146 -22.74 -66.59 10.32
CA TYR A 146 -23.72 -65.60 9.89
C TYR A 146 -24.02 -64.57 10.99
N CYS A 147 -24.22 -65.01 12.23
CA CYS A 147 -24.41 -64.11 13.37
C CYS A 147 -23.19 -63.18 13.58
N LYS A 148 -21.97 -63.71 13.46
CA LYS A 148 -20.73 -62.93 13.55
C LYS A 148 -20.62 -61.90 12.43
N LEU A 149 -20.93 -62.30 11.19
CA LEU A 149 -20.93 -61.43 10.01
C LEU A 149 -21.98 -60.32 10.15
N GLN A 150 -23.20 -60.67 10.55
CA GLN A 150 -24.26 -59.69 10.81
C GLN A 150 -23.86 -58.68 11.90
N GLY A 151 -23.20 -59.15 12.96
CA GLY A 151 -22.64 -58.28 13.99
C GLY A 151 -21.55 -57.35 13.45
N ALA A 152 -20.67 -57.84 12.57
CA ALA A 152 -19.65 -57.02 11.93
C ALA A 152 -20.26 -55.96 11.01
N ILE A 153 -21.25 -56.33 10.19
CA ILE A 153 -21.97 -55.39 9.31
C ILE A 153 -22.63 -54.29 10.12
N ARG A 154 -23.29 -54.62 11.24
CA ARG A 154 -23.90 -53.61 12.13
C ARG A 154 -22.85 -52.65 12.71
N ARG A 155 -21.67 -53.14 13.09
CA ARG A 155 -20.58 -52.29 13.57
C ARG A 155 -20.05 -51.36 12.49
N VAL A 156 -19.84 -51.85 11.27
CA VAL A 156 -19.42 -51.03 10.13
C VAL A 156 -20.47 -49.98 9.83
N ALA A 157 -21.74 -50.34 9.77
CA ALA A 157 -22.84 -49.39 9.56
C ALA A 157 -22.87 -48.28 10.62
N LYS A 158 -22.64 -48.64 11.90
CA LYS A 158 -22.53 -47.65 12.99
C LYS A 158 -21.35 -46.71 12.79
N ILE A 159 -20.17 -47.24 12.48
CA ILE A 159 -18.95 -46.44 12.23
C ILE A 159 -19.17 -45.50 11.04
N CYS A 160 -19.78 -45.98 9.95
CA CYS A 160 -20.10 -45.16 8.79
C CYS A 160 -21.05 -44.01 9.17
N SER A 161 -22.08 -44.28 9.98
CA SER A 161 -23.00 -43.23 10.47
C SER A 161 -22.29 -42.18 11.32
N GLU A 162 -21.48 -42.61 12.30
CA GLU A 162 -20.70 -41.69 13.16
C GLU A 162 -19.69 -40.87 12.36
N PHE A 163 -19.07 -41.49 11.34
CA PHE A 163 -18.15 -40.80 10.44
C PHE A 163 -18.86 -39.76 9.57
N SER A 164 -20.04 -40.09 9.03
CA SER A 164 -20.86 -39.14 8.26
C SER A 164 -21.29 -37.93 9.10
N GLU A 165 -21.65 -38.14 10.35
CA GLU A 165 -21.99 -37.06 11.29
C GLU A 165 -20.79 -36.13 11.53
N ARG A 166 -19.63 -36.69 11.90
CA ARG A 166 -18.38 -35.91 12.08
C ARG A 166 -17.96 -35.18 10.81
N MET A 167 -18.13 -35.79 9.64
CA MET A 167 -17.84 -35.16 8.36
C MET A 167 -18.79 -33.97 8.10
N GLY A 168 -20.06 -34.09 8.50
CA GLY A 168 -21.03 -32.99 8.47
C GLY A 168 -20.60 -31.83 9.37
N GLU A 169 -20.24 -32.11 10.62
CA GLU A 169 -19.74 -31.11 11.56
C GLU A 169 -18.50 -30.39 11.01
N LEU A 170 -17.50 -31.13 10.53
CA LEU A 170 -16.29 -30.55 9.95
C LEU A 170 -16.61 -29.65 8.75
N LYS A 171 -17.51 -30.05 7.86
CA LYS A 171 -17.93 -29.20 6.73
C LYS A 171 -18.55 -27.89 7.21
N THR A 172 -19.44 -27.94 8.21
CA THR A 172 -20.06 -26.71 8.75
C THR A 172 -19.03 -25.78 9.39
N ARG A 173 -18.05 -26.33 10.12
CA ARG A 173 -16.95 -25.56 10.71
C ARG A 173 -16.07 -24.94 9.62
N THR A 174 -15.73 -25.68 8.58
CA THR A 174 -14.95 -25.16 7.44
C THR A 174 -15.68 -24.01 6.76
N VAL A 175 -16.98 -24.16 6.45
CA VAL A 175 -17.78 -23.09 5.82
C VAL A 175 -17.84 -21.84 6.71
N THR A 176 -17.96 -22.02 8.02
CA THR A 176 -17.99 -20.90 8.99
C THR A 176 -16.66 -20.17 9.00
N LEU A 177 -15.54 -20.91 9.10
CA LEU A 177 -14.19 -20.33 9.09
C LEU A 177 -13.87 -19.63 7.77
N GLU A 178 -14.28 -20.19 6.63
CA GLU A 178 -14.12 -19.56 5.32
C GLU A 178 -14.91 -18.25 5.25
N SER A 179 -16.15 -18.24 5.76
CA SER A 179 -16.99 -17.03 5.80
C SER A 179 -16.41 -15.95 6.71
N GLU A 180 -15.91 -16.33 7.89
CA GLU A 180 -15.23 -15.42 8.81
C GLU A 180 -13.94 -14.87 8.20
N SER A 181 -13.15 -15.71 7.53
CA SER A 181 -11.94 -15.28 6.84
C SER A 181 -12.23 -14.26 5.73
N LEU A 182 -13.29 -14.46 4.96
CA LEU A 182 -13.71 -13.49 3.93
C LEU A 182 -14.16 -12.16 4.57
N ALA A 183 -14.90 -12.22 5.68
CA ALA A 183 -15.30 -11.03 6.41
C ALA A 183 -14.09 -10.26 6.97
N HIS A 184 -13.10 -10.96 7.54
CA HIS A 184 -11.86 -10.36 8.03
C HIS A 184 -11.03 -9.72 6.91
N ASN A 185 -10.93 -10.37 5.75
CA ASN A 185 -10.24 -9.80 4.59
C ASN A 185 -10.92 -8.50 4.14
N ALA A 186 -12.25 -8.49 4.03
CA ALA A 186 -13.00 -7.28 3.66
C ALA A 186 -12.79 -6.11 4.64
N VAL A 187 -12.70 -6.40 5.95
CA VAL A 187 -12.39 -5.37 6.97
C VAL A 187 -10.95 -4.87 6.82
N THR A 188 -10.01 -5.77 6.54
CA THR A 188 -8.59 -5.42 6.34
C THR A 188 -8.43 -4.51 5.12
N ASP A 189 -9.06 -4.84 4.00
CA ASP A 189 -9.06 -4.01 2.79
C ASP A 189 -9.61 -2.60 3.07
N GLN A 190 -10.69 -2.49 3.84
CA GLN A 190 -11.25 -1.21 4.23
C GLN A 190 -10.32 -0.40 5.14
N LEU A 191 -9.62 -1.06 6.07
CA LEU A 191 -8.65 -0.41 6.94
C LEU A 191 -7.44 0.10 6.15
N GLU A 192 -6.94 -0.66 5.19
CA GLU A 192 -5.85 -0.23 4.31
C GLU A 192 -6.23 1.01 3.50
N ILE A 193 -7.44 1.04 2.94
CA ILE A 193 -7.96 2.22 2.22
C ILE A 193 -8.02 3.44 3.16
N ARG A 194 -8.55 3.29 4.37
CA ARG A 194 -8.64 4.40 5.35
C ARG A 194 -7.28 4.86 5.82
N MET A 195 -6.34 3.95 6.04
CA MET A 195 -4.97 4.27 6.43
C MET A 195 -4.27 5.07 5.34
N SER A 196 -4.40 4.65 4.07
CA SER A 196 -3.86 5.36 2.91
C SER A 196 -4.45 6.77 2.77
N ASP A 197 -5.77 6.92 2.86
CA ASP A 197 -6.45 8.23 2.80
C ASP A 197 -6.03 9.15 3.96
N THR A 198 -5.90 8.61 5.17
CA THR A 198 -5.45 9.36 6.34
C THR A 198 -4.00 9.81 6.19
N GLN A 199 -3.12 8.92 5.72
CA GLN A 199 -1.72 9.24 5.45
C GLN A 199 -1.61 10.35 4.41
N TRP A 200 -2.35 10.25 3.29
CA TRP A 200 -2.36 11.27 2.25
C TRP A 200 -2.85 12.63 2.80
N LYS A 201 -3.91 12.64 3.61
CA LYS A 201 -4.41 13.86 4.26
C LYS A 201 -3.36 14.47 5.19
N LEU A 202 -2.69 13.66 6.00
CA LEU A 202 -1.63 14.12 6.90
C LEU A 202 -0.47 14.73 6.12
N GLU A 203 -0.03 14.09 5.04
CA GLU A 203 1.03 14.61 4.16
C GLU A 203 0.63 15.96 3.55
N VAL A 204 -0.62 16.11 3.09
CA VAL A 204 -1.14 17.39 2.57
C VAL A 204 -1.18 18.47 3.65
N PHE A 205 -1.63 18.14 4.87
CA PHE A 205 -1.67 19.10 5.97
C PHE A 205 -0.27 19.52 6.41
N GLU A 206 0.65 18.58 6.56
CA GLU A 206 2.04 18.86 6.90
C GLU A 206 2.68 19.78 5.86
N ASN A 207 2.43 19.53 4.58
CA ASN A 207 2.93 20.38 3.50
C ASN A 207 2.36 21.79 3.53
N ARG A 208 1.08 21.95 3.86
CA ARG A 208 0.46 23.27 4.00
C ARG A 208 1.02 24.03 5.20
N LEU A 209 1.22 23.34 6.32
CA LEU A 209 1.80 23.94 7.53
C LEU A 209 3.26 24.35 7.32
N ARG A 210 4.03 23.56 6.57
CA ARG A 210 5.44 23.85 6.27
C ARG A 210 5.65 24.79 5.07
N LEU A 211 4.58 25.16 4.33
CA LEU A 211 4.68 26.00 3.14
C LEU A 211 5.42 27.31 3.42
N ASN A 212 5.19 27.85 4.62
CA ASN A 212 5.75 29.10 5.08
C ASN A 212 7.03 28.94 5.94
N ASN A 213 7.56 27.73 6.01
CA ASN A 213 8.71 27.42 6.84
C ASN A 213 10.01 27.49 6.04
N LEU A 214 11.01 28.14 6.61
CA LEU A 214 12.38 28.17 6.12
C LEU A 214 13.31 27.45 7.10
N ARG A 215 14.33 26.81 6.54
CA ARG A 215 15.48 26.24 7.23
C ARG A 215 16.68 27.11 6.96
N VAL A 216 17.24 27.72 8.00
CA VAL A 216 18.55 28.39 7.92
C VAL A 216 19.61 27.42 8.37
N LEU A 217 20.65 27.23 7.55
CA LEU A 217 21.79 26.36 7.80
C LEU A 217 23.06 27.22 7.92
N GLY A 218 24.02 26.78 8.74
CA GLY A 218 25.29 27.47 8.91
C GLY A 218 25.24 28.69 9.82
N SER A 219 24.17 28.83 10.61
CA SER A 219 24.04 29.88 11.61
C SER A 219 24.88 29.55 12.86
N PRO A 220 25.68 30.49 13.39
CA PRO A 220 26.55 30.23 14.54
C PRO A 220 25.72 29.88 15.79
N GLU A 221 26.18 28.90 16.58
CA GLU A 221 25.52 28.49 17.82
C GLU A 221 25.83 29.44 18.97
N GLU A 222 24.94 29.52 19.96
CA GLU A 222 25.15 30.28 21.23
C GLU A 222 25.33 31.80 21.06
N VAL A 223 25.13 32.36 19.87
CA VAL A 223 25.18 33.82 19.60
C VAL A 223 23.78 34.47 19.71
N GLU A 224 22.73 33.67 19.89
CA GLU A 224 21.34 34.13 19.76
C GLU A 224 20.80 34.91 20.97
N ASP A 225 21.62 35.12 21.99
CA ASP A 225 21.21 35.69 23.28
C ASP A 225 19.87 35.07 23.77
N ASN A 226 18.98 35.88 24.34
CA ASN A 226 17.67 35.43 24.81
C ASN A 226 16.55 35.56 23.76
N ASP A 227 16.83 36.13 22.57
CA ASP A 227 15.82 36.38 21.53
C ASP A 227 16.30 35.95 20.13
N ILE A 228 15.95 34.70 19.80
CA ILE A 228 16.22 34.08 18.50
C ILE A 228 15.61 34.89 17.34
N ARG A 229 14.48 35.55 17.54
CA ARG A 229 13.81 36.32 16.48
C ARG A 229 14.63 37.55 16.12
N GLU A 230 15.12 38.29 17.12
CA GLU A 230 16.01 39.43 16.89
C GLU A 230 17.31 39.01 16.23
N PHE A 231 17.89 37.89 16.68
CA PHE A 231 19.08 37.31 16.07
C PHE A 231 18.87 37.01 14.59
N ILE A 232 17.76 36.38 14.20
CA ILE A 232 17.42 36.13 12.79
C ILE A 232 17.30 37.42 12.01
N ILE A 233 16.62 38.42 12.56
CA ILE A 233 16.47 39.71 11.91
C ILE A 233 17.85 40.31 11.61
N LYS A 234 18.77 40.28 12.58
CA LYS A 234 20.16 40.73 12.40
C LYS A 234 20.89 39.88 11.36
N LEU A 235 20.77 38.56 11.44
CA LEU A 235 21.40 37.58 10.56
C LEU A 235 21.03 37.85 9.09
N PHE A 236 19.73 37.95 8.80
CA PHE A 236 19.25 38.21 7.44
C PHE A 236 19.57 39.62 6.98
N LYS A 237 19.53 40.64 7.85
CA LYS A 237 19.97 42.00 7.48
C LYS A 237 21.43 42.02 7.04
N GLY A 238 22.29 41.23 7.70
CA GLY A 238 23.70 41.10 7.34
C GLY A 238 23.92 40.26 6.08
N ALA A 239 23.27 39.10 5.98
CA ALA A 239 23.46 38.15 4.88
C ALA A 239 22.69 38.53 3.59
N PHE A 240 21.63 39.33 3.72
CA PHE A 240 20.69 39.70 2.66
C PHE A 240 20.22 41.15 2.82
N PRO A 241 21.13 42.13 2.65
CA PRO A 241 20.77 43.53 2.81
C PRO A 241 19.66 43.99 1.85
N GLU A 242 19.51 43.36 0.68
CA GLU A 242 18.44 43.68 -0.28
C GLU A 242 17.04 43.35 0.26
N LEU A 243 16.94 42.46 1.26
CA LEU A 243 15.67 42.12 1.88
C LEU A 243 15.17 43.19 2.85
N LEU A 244 16.01 44.15 3.26
CA LEU A 244 15.59 45.24 4.15
C LEU A 244 14.43 46.06 3.58
N GLU A 245 14.30 46.15 2.26
CA GLU A 245 13.21 46.87 1.60
C GLU A 245 11.84 46.19 1.75
N TRP A 246 11.79 44.91 2.15
CA TRP A 246 10.60 44.07 2.06
C TRP A 246 9.79 43.94 3.36
N ASN A 247 10.16 44.63 4.45
CA ASN A 247 9.46 44.57 5.75
C ASN A 247 9.19 43.13 6.30
N TRP A 248 9.88 42.11 5.80
CA TRP A 248 9.70 40.71 6.21
C TRP A 248 9.99 40.47 7.71
N ALA A 249 10.77 41.35 8.34
CA ALA A 249 11.15 41.23 9.74
C ALA A 249 9.93 41.24 10.69
N THR A 250 8.85 41.94 10.32
CA THR A 250 7.59 41.93 11.09
C THR A 250 6.78 40.65 10.90
N GLU A 251 7.09 39.86 9.87
CA GLU A 251 6.33 38.67 9.45
C GLU A 251 6.90 37.37 10.02
N VAL A 252 8.04 37.40 10.72
CA VAL A 252 8.54 36.20 11.41
C VAL A 252 7.60 35.91 12.59
N HIS A 253 6.81 34.85 12.49
CA HIS A 253 5.85 34.41 13.51
C HIS A 253 6.53 33.58 14.60
N HIS A 254 7.37 32.64 14.19
CA HIS A 254 8.04 31.72 15.09
C HIS A 254 9.45 31.39 14.60
N ALA A 255 10.36 31.27 15.55
CA ALA A 255 11.77 31.00 15.32
C ALA A 255 12.28 30.08 16.43
N HIS A 256 12.84 28.93 16.06
CA HIS A 256 13.46 28.03 17.02
C HIS A 256 14.55 27.19 16.35
N ARG A 257 15.56 26.80 17.14
CA ARG A 257 16.53 25.79 16.71
C ARG A 257 15.88 24.41 16.78
N PHE A 258 16.10 23.61 15.75
CA PHE A 258 15.70 22.21 15.80
C PHE A 258 16.47 21.51 16.92
N PRO A 259 15.80 20.79 17.83
CA PRO A 259 16.48 20.12 18.93
C PRO A 259 17.40 19.05 18.34
N PHE A 260 18.70 19.33 18.33
CA PHE A 260 19.71 18.33 18.06
C PHE A 260 19.95 17.53 19.35
N GLU A 261 20.11 16.22 19.25
CA GLU A 261 20.53 15.42 20.41
C GLU A 261 21.77 16.06 21.04
N PRO A 262 21.85 16.15 22.38
CA PRO A 262 23.00 16.75 23.06
C PRO A 262 24.29 16.12 22.53
N ARG A 263 25.18 16.98 22.04
CA ARG A 263 26.43 16.65 21.36
C ARG A 263 27.09 15.41 21.98
N ARG A 264 27.25 14.32 21.21
CA ARG A 264 28.22 13.28 21.58
C ARG A 264 29.60 13.93 21.52
N GLN A 265 30.26 14.08 22.68
CA GLN A 265 31.63 14.60 22.78
C GLN A 265 32.53 13.88 21.77
N GLY A 266 33.12 14.62 20.82
CA GLY A 266 34.05 14.08 19.83
C GLY A 266 33.68 14.26 18.35
N ARG A 267 32.54 14.90 17.99
CA ARG A 267 32.30 15.28 16.57
C ARG A 267 33.25 16.41 16.14
N GLN A 268 33.75 16.31 14.90
CA GLN A 268 34.64 17.31 14.29
C GLN A 268 33.97 18.68 14.18
N GLU A 269 34.77 19.75 14.19
CA GLU A 269 34.34 21.14 14.03
C GLU A 269 33.51 21.43 12.77
N SER A 270 33.70 20.63 11.72
CA SER A 270 32.93 20.69 10.47
C SER A 270 31.45 20.31 10.64
N ASP A 271 31.07 19.60 11.71
CA ASP A 271 29.68 19.27 12.04
C ASP A 271 28.93 20.42 12.75
N LYS A 272 29.64 21.43 13.27
CA LYS A 272 29.07 22.62 13.91
C LYS A 272 28.26 23.51 12.94
N LEU A 273 28.41 23.29 11.63
CA LEU A 273 27.83 24.15 10.57
C LEU A 273 26.41 23.74 10.13
N ARG A 274 25.76 22.77 10.80
CA ARG A 274 24.48 22.19 10.34
C ARG A 274 23.33 22.40 11.31
N GLU A 275 23.34 23.45 12.11
CA GLU A 275 22.16 23.79 12.89
C GLU A 275 21.07 24.33 11.97
N VAL A 276 19.85 23.82 12.17
CA VAL A 276 18.68 24.14 11.37
C VAL A 276 17.78 25.04 12.20
N LEU A 277 17.65 26.29 11.77
CA LEU A 277 16.71 27.23 12.35
C LEU A 277 15.42 27.21 11.55
N PHE A 278 14.31 26.91 12.21
CA PHE A 278 12.98 26.90 11.60
C PHE A 278 12.34 28.26 11.74
N LEU A 279 11.87 28.78 10.62
CA LEU A 279 11.35 30.12 10.47
C LEU A 279 9.98 30.08 9.83
N GLU A 280 8.94 30.41 10.58
CA GLU A 280 7.61 30.63 10.01
C GLU A 280 7.48 32.10 9.62
N VAL A 281 7.37 32.37 8.32
CA VAL A 281 7.27 33.73 7.78
C VAL A 281 5.89 33.96 7.18
N GLY A 282 5.20 35.01 7.62
CA GLY A 282 3.96 35.48 7.02
C GLY A 282 4.20 35.94 5.58
N GLY A 283 3.27 35.64 4.68
CA GLY A 283 3.36 36.07 3.28
C GLY A 283 4.16 35.12 2.38
N GLY A 284 3.45 34.30 1.59
CA GLY A 284 4.08 33.27 0.73
C GLY A 284 5.00 33.78 -0.39
N GLY A 285 4.99 35.09 -0.68
CA GLY A 285 5.87 35.70 -1.68
C GLY A 285 7.34 35.71 -1.27
N PHE A 286 7.63 35.87 0.03
CA PHE A 286 8.99 35.99 0.56
C PHE A 286 9.80 34.71 0.37
N ILE A 287 9.19 33.54 0.59
CA ILE A 287 9.85 32.23 0.51
C ILE A 287 10.13 31.83 -0.92
N LEU A 288 9.15 32.07 -1.82
CA LEU A 288 9.35 31.87 -3.24
C LEU A 288 10.49 32.76 -3.73
N TRP A 289 10.51 34.03 -3.34
CA TRP A 289 11.59 34.95 -3.70
C TRP A 289 12.95 34.46 -3.17
N LEU A 290 13.06 34.13 -1.88
CA LEU A 290 14.31 33.63 -1.28
C LEU A 290 14.83 32.38 -1.97
N SER A 291 13.93 31.43 -2.28
CA SER A 291 14.32 30.22 -3.00
C SER A 291 14.83 30.53 -4.41
N VAL A 292 14.16 31.43 -5.14
CA VAL A 292 14.61 31.90 -6.46
C VAL A 292 15.93 32.66 -6.35
N TYR A 293 16.09 33.46 -5.31
CA TYR A 293 17.27 34.29 -5.05
C TYR A 293 18.51 33.44 -4.72
N ASP A 294 18.34 32.36 -3.94
CA ASP A 294 19.36 31.32 -3.73
C ASP A 294 19.77 30.62 -5.03
N LEU A 295 18.80 30.22 -5.84
CA LEU A 295 19.11 29.58 -7.12
C LEU A 295 19.76 30.53 -8.13
N ALA A 296 19.42 31.82 -8.12
CA ALA A 296 19.90 32.80 -9.09
C ALA A 296 21.32 33.31 -8.79
N SER A 297 21.87 33.04 -7.60
CA SER A 297 23.18 33.56 -7.20
C SER A 297 23.98 32.58 -6.35
N PRO A 298 24.30 31.38 -6.87
CA PRO A 298 25.03 30.35 -6.12
C PRO A 298 26.45 30.76 -5.73
N ASP A 299 27.08 31.67 -6.50
CA ASP A 299 28.44 32.15 -6.24
C ASP A 299 28.48 33.28 -5.20
N ARG A 300 27.32 33.81 -4.79
CA ARG A 300 27.25 34.90 -3.84
C ARG A 300 27.41 34.31 -2.44
N LYS A 301 28.65 34.34 -1.93
CA LYS A 301 28.94 33.99 -0.54
C LYS A 301 28.13 34.90 0.39
N ARG A 302 27.12 34.31 1.01
CA ARG A 302 26.34 34.97 2.05
C ARG A 302 26.99 34.63 3.37
N SER A 303 27.85 35.53 3.81
CA SER A 303 28.49 35.42 5.11
C SER A 303 27.88 36.42 6.07
N CYS A 304 27.41 35.96 7.23
CA CYS A 304 27.21 36.84 8.39
C CYS A 304 28.28 36.48 9.41
N GLU A 305 29.00 37.47 9.92
CA GLU A 305 30.03 37.26 10.95
C GLU A 305 31.07 36.18 10.58
N GLY A 306 31.36 36.03 9.29
CA GLY A 306 32.31 35.03 8.77
C GLY A 306 31.72 33.63 8.54
N CYS A 307 30.47 33.37 8.94
CA CYS A 307 29.77 32.10 8.72
C CYS A 307 28.94 32.13 7.44
N ASN A 308 29.11 31.10 6.58
CA ASN A 308 28.30 30.96 5.38
C ASN A 308 26.89 30.48 5.72
N ILE A 309 25.88 31.26 5.34
CA ILE A 309 24.48 30.97 5.62
C ILE A 309 23.79 30.48 4.37
N PHE A 310 23.03 29.38 4.52
CA PHE A 310 22.17 28.86 3.47
C PHE A 310 20.73 28.89 3.94
N VAL A 311 19.81 29.37 3.09
CA VAL A 311 18.39 29.34 3.37
C VAL A 311 17.73 28.33 2.44
N ARG A 312 16.91 27.45 2.98
CA ARG A 312 16.19 26.44 2.20
C ARG A 312 14.73 26.40 2.64
N PRO A 313 13.77 26.16 1.73
CA PRO A 313 12.42 25.86 2.16
C PRO A 313 12.39 24.59 3.01
N ASP A 314 11.53 24.57 4.03
CA ASP A 314 11.25 23.38 4.80
C ASP A 314 10.22 22.53 4.05
N PHE A 315 10.58 21.28 3.76
CA PHE A 315 9.69 20.32 3.13
C PHE A 315 9.51 19.12 4.07
N CYS A 316 8.34 18.48 4.02
CA CYS A 316 8.17 17.17 4.64
C CYS A 316 9.10 16.14 4.00
N HIS A 317 9.34 15.03 4.70
CA HIS A 317 10.28 13.99 4.24
C HIS A 317 9.93 13.44 2.86
N VAL A 318 8.65 13.12 2.63
CA VAL A 318 8.16 12.56 1.36
C VAL A 318 8.47 13.51 0.20
N ASN A 319 8.20 14.80 0.36
CA ASN A 319 8.51 15.79 -0.67
C ASN A 319 10.02 15.94 -0.90
N VAL A 320 10.86 15.79 0.13
CA VAL A 320 12.31 15.86 -0.05
C VAL A 320 12.78 14.74 -0.97
N GLU A 321 12.30 13.51 -0.75
CA GLU A 321 12.61 12.36 -1.60
C GLU A 321 12.09 12.57 -3.03
N GLU A 322 10.81 12.93 -3.20
CA GLU A 322 10.22 13.18 -4.53
C GLU A 322 10.95 14.29 -5.29
N ARG A 323 11.30 15.39 -4.60
CA ARG A 323 12.10 16.47 -5.18
C ARG A 323 13.49 15.99 -5.58
N GLN A 324 14.10 15.08 -4.82
CA GLN A 324 15.41 14.53 -5.16
C GLN A 324 15.34 13.70 -6.45
N HIS A 325 14.31 12.88 -6.60
CA HIS A 325 14.05 12.13 -7.84
C HIS A 325 13.84 13.07 -9.04
N LEU A 326 12.93 14.04 -8.92
CA LEU A 326 12.66 14.99 -10.00
C LEU A 326 13.86 15.91 -10.31
N ARG A 327 14.69 16.22 -9.31
CA ARG A 327 15.90 17.05 -9.50
C ARG A 327 16.88 16.42 -10.48
N GLN A 328 16.95 15.08 -10.53
CA GLN A 328 17.83 14.37 -11.46
C GLN A 328 17.45 14.63 -12.93
N LEU A 329 16.19 14.99 -13.21
CA LEU A 329 15.69 15.26 -14.56
C LEU A 329 15.98 16.68 -15.05
N ILE A 330 16.29 17.62 -14.15
CA ILE A 330 16.52 19.03 -14.52
C ILE A 330 17.67 19.15 -15.53
N LEU A 331 18.80 18.51 -15.26
CA LEU A 331 19.98 18.60 -16.12
C LEU A 331 19.72 18.02 -17.54
N PRO A 332 19.12 16.82 -17.69
CA PRO A 332 18.69 16.33 -19.00
C PRO A 332 17.79 17.29 -19.78
N PHE A 333 16.79 17.92 -19.16
CA PHE A 333 15.96 18.92 -19.84
C PHE A 333 16.78 20.15 -20.27
N GLN A 334 17.66 20.62 -19.41
CA GLN A 334 18.55 21.75 -19.72
C GLN A 334 19.50 21.44 -20.88
N LEU A 335 20.01 20.21 -20.98
CA LEU A 335 20.83 19.77 -22.11
C LEU A 335 20.06 19.79 -23.44
N LYS A 336 18.75 19.58 -23.42
CA LYS A 336 17.86 19.75 -24.58
C LYS A 336 17.44 21.20 -24.85
N GLY A 337 18.04 22.18 -24.15
CA GLY A 337 17.72 23.59 -24.31
C GLY A 337 16.38 24.02 -23.70
N VAL A 338 15.79 23.18 -22.84
CA VAL A 338 14.50 23.43 -22.19
C VAL A 338 14.71 23.95 -20.78
N GLN A 339 13.91 24.92 -20.37
CA GLN A 339 13.97 25.43 -19.00
C GLN A 339 13.18 24.50 -18.07
N ALA A 340 13.85 23.98 -17.04
CA ALA A 340 13.23 23.09 -16.05
C ALA A 340 13.55 23.56 -14.63
N TYR A 341 12.52 23.64 -13.78
CA TYR A 341 12.62 24.10 -12.39
C TYR A 341 11.70 23.30 -11.47
N LEU A 342 12.09 23.15 -10.19
CA LEU A 342 11.24 22.53 -9.18
C LEU A 342 10.46 23.57 -8.40
N ILE A 343 9.13 23.47 -8.43
CA ILE A 343 8.21 24.29 -7.63
C ILE A 343 7.68 23.47 -6.44
N ASN A 344 7.14 24.17 -5.44
CA ASN A 344 6.53 23.57 -4.25
C ASN A 344 5.23 22.82 -4.65
N PRO A 345 4.91 21.65 -4.06
CA PRO A 345 5.72 20.87 -3.12
C PRO A 345 6.83 20.04 -3.77
N ALA A 346 6.51 19.28 -4.81
CA ALA A 346 7.45 18.45 -5.54
C ALA A 346 7.02 18.35 -7.00
N THR A 347 6.87 19.51 -7.65
CA THR A 347 6.40 19.57 -9.04
C THR A 347 7.51 20.10 -9.93
N LEU A 348 7.85 19.35 -10.98
CA LEU A 348 8.77 19.80 -12.02
C LEU A 348 7.99 20.63 -13.04
N LYS A 349 8.30 21.93 -13.11
CA LYS A 349 7.81 22.85 -14.13
C LYS A 349 8.81 22.88 -15.28
N ILE A 350 8.32 22.59 -16.47
CA ILE A 350 9.09 22.61 -17.72
C ILE A 350 8.50 23.69 -18.61
N VAL A 351 9.33 24.59 -19.12
CA VAL A 351 8.92 25.67 -20.02
C VAL A 351 9.54 25.42 -21.38
N VAL A 352 8.69 25.12 -22.35
CA VAL A 352 9.07 24.88 -23.75
C VAL A 352 8.45 26.00 -24.56
N GLN A 353 9.28 26.86 -25.17
CA GLN A 353 8.81 28.04 -25.92
C GLN A 353 7.91 28.92 -25.03
N ASP A 354 6.62 29.01 -25.35
CA ASP A 354 5.65 29.88 -24.68
C ASP A 354 4.66 29.14 -23.77
N TRP A 355 4.84 27.83 -23.56
CA TRP A 355 3.95 27.05 -22.72
C TRP A 355 4.72 26.34 -21.59
N ALA A 356 4.00 26.10 -20.49
CA ALA A 356 4.55 25.46 -19.31
C ALA A 356 3.80 24.16 -19.01
N GLN A 357 4.55 23.09 -18.75
CA GLN A 357 4.04 21.81 -18.30
C GLN A 357 4.50 21.51 -16.87
N PHE A 358 3.66 20.79 -16.13
CA PHE A 358 3.89 20.47 -14.73
C PHE A 358 3.83 18.97 -14.54
N PHE A 359 4.84 18.41 -13.86
CA PHE A 359 4.94 16.99 -13.57
C PHE A 359 5.12 16.77 -12.07
N THR A 360 4.23 16.00 -11.47
CA THR A 360 4.36 15.52 -10.08
C THR A 360 4.97 14.12 -10.00
N SER A 361 5.14 13.45 -11.14
CA SER A 361 5.65 12.08 -11.22
C SER A 361 6.92 12.03 -12.08
N GLU A 362 7.96 11.38 -11.55
CA GLU A 362 9.22 11.16 -12.24
C GLU A 362 9.02 10.37 -13.54
N ILE A 363 8.15 9.35 -13.53
CA ILE A 363 7.89 8.48 -14.68
C ILE A 363 7.33 9.31 -15.85
N LYS A 364 6.28 10.10 -15.60
CA LYS A 364 5.67 10.96 -16.63
C LYS A 364 6.64 12.01 -17.16
N ALA A 365 7.48 12.57 -16.28
CA ALA A 365 8.50 13.53 -16.69
C ALA A 365 9.58 12.87 -17.57
N LYS A 366 9.99 11.63 -17.27
CA LYS A 366 10.94 10.86 -18.11
C LYS A 366 10.33 10.50 -19.46
N GLU A 367 9.11 10.00 -19.50
CA GLU A 367 8.39 9.72 -20.75
C GLU A 367 8.32 10.97 -21.64
N PHE A 368 8.02 12.12 -21.03
CA PHE A 368 8.03 13.40 -21.74
C PHE A 368 9.42 13.76 -22.28
N LEU A 369 10.47 13.61 -21.46
CA LEU A 369 11.85 13.85 -21.86
C LEU A 369 12.26 12.99 -23.05
N ASP A 370 11.95 11.69 -23.01
CA ASP A 370 12.29 10.73 -24.07
C ASP A 370 11.56 11.06 -25.38
N GLY A 371 10.30 11.50 -25.27
CA GLY A 371 9.49 11.95 -26.41
C GLY A 371 10.01 13.21 -27.12
N MET A 372 10.89 14.01 -26.48
CA MET A 372 11.45 15.22 -27.11
C MET A 372 12.48 14.93 -28.22
N GLY A 373 12.84 13.67 -28.48
CA GLY A 373 13.85 13.29 -29.48
C GLY A 373 15.30 13.64 -29.07
N PRO A 374 16.32 13.17 -29.81
CA PRO A 374 17.70 13.60 -29.60
C PRO A 374 17.87 15.07 -30.01
N SER A 375 18.60 15.81 -29.19
CA SER A 375 18.96 17.22 -29.38
C SER A 375 19.94 17.46 -30.53
#